data_AF-A0A7C0Y9P9-F1
#
_entry.id   AF-A0A7C0Y9P9-F1
#
_cell.length_a   1.000
_cell.length_b   1.000
_cell.length_c   1.000
_cell.angle_alpha   90.00
_cell.angle_beta   90.00
_cell.angle_gamma   90.00
#
_symmetry.space_group_name_H-M   'P 1'
#
loop_
_entity.id
_entity.type
_entity.pdbx_description
1 polymer ?
#
loop_
_entity_poly.entity_id
_entity_poly.type
_entity_poly.pdbx_seq_one_letter_code
_entity_poly.pdbx_strand_id
1 'polypeptide(L)'
;MVVKVLFNLINVNQREKKLEIVFPYGKDWYKLDWEKVPEKFKILYVAALKLQGYKVPDYLKEFERDIIEISDVNIEIELDECEKIAFEYPLGF
;
A
#
# COMPACT_ATOMS: atom_id res chain seq x y z
N MET A 1 -3.66 8.31 14.89
CA MET A 1 -2.48 9.19 14.68
C MET A 1 -2.08 9.06 13.23
N VAL A 2 -2.05 10.15 12.47
CA VAL A 2 -1.64 10.13 11.07
C VAL A 2 -0.12 10.08 10.96
N VAL A 3 0.40 9.13 10.18
CA VAL A 3 1.82 9.01 9.85
C VAL A 3 2.03 9.16 8.35
N LYS A 4 3.22 9.64 7.96
CA LYS A 4 3.63 9.77 6.56
C LYS A 4 4.64 8.69 6.23
N VAL A 5 4.33 7.87 5.24
CA VAL A 5 5.20 6.78 4.77
C VAL A 5 5.41 6.93 3.28
N LEU A 6 6.65 6.80 2.82
CA LEU A 6 6.95 6.83 1.39
C LEU A 6 6.34 5.61 0.69
N PHE A 7 5.68 5.82 -0.45
CA PHE A 7 5.05 4.77 -1.24
C PHE A 7 5.95 3.55 -1.48
N ASN A 8 7.23 3.77 -1.81
CA ASN A 8 8.18 2.70 -2.14
C ASN A 8 8.61 1.85 -0.94
N LEU A 9 8.25 2.22 0.29
CA LEU A 9 8.51 1.44 1.51
C LEU A 9 7.32 0.56 1.91
N ILE A 10 6.18 0.75 1.24
CA ILE A 10 4.95 0.03 1.52
C ILE A 10 4.85 -1.15 0.55
N ASN A 11 4.73 -2.36 1.09
CA ASN A 11 4.58 -3.58 0.31
C ASN A 11 3.13 -4.02 0.31
N VAL A 12 2.60 -4.39 -0.86
CA VAL A 12 1.32 -5.10 -0.94
C VAL A 12 1.58 -6.55 -0.59
N ASN A 13 0.81 -7.08 0.36
CA ASN A 13 0.88 -8.44 0.83
C ASN A 13 -0.43 -9.14 0.49
N GLN A 14 -0.37 -10.18 -0.35
CA GLN A 14 -1.53 -11.00 -0.69
C GLN A 14 -1.39 -12.38 -0.04
N ARG A 15 -2.29 -12.71 0.89
CA ARG A 15 -2.35 -14.02 1.53
C ARG A 15 -3.74 -14.61 1.42
N GLU A 16 -3.82 -15.78 0.79
CA GLU A 16 -5.08 -16.48 0.52
C GLU A 16 -6.11 -15.58 -0.18
N LYS A 17 -7.09 -15.06 0.58
CA LYS A 17 -8.15 -14.14 0.14
C LYS A 17 -8.07 -12.76 0.79
N LYS A 18 -7.03 -12.48 1.58
CA LYS A 18 -6.82 -11.19 2.23
C LYS A 18 -5.73 -10.43 1.51
N LEU A 19 -6.05 -9.18 1.21
CA LEU A 19 -5.13 -8.20 0.65
C LEU A 19 -4.88 -7.17 1.73
N GLU A 20 -3.62 -6.86 1.97
CA GLU A 20 -3.20 -5.89 2.98
C GLU A 20 -1.94 -5.18 2.50
N ILE A 21 -1.58 -4.07 3.14
CA ILE A 21 -0.26 -3.46 2.98
C ILE A 21 0.56 -3.69 4.23
N VAL A 22 1.87 -3.80 4.08
CA VAL A 22 2.84 -3.93 5.15
C VAL A 22 3.91 -2.86 4.98
N PHE A 23 4.21 -2.13 6.05
CA PHE A 23 5.18 -1.04 6.00
C PHE A 23 5.92 -0.84 7.32
N PRO A 24 7.17 -0.32 7.27
CA PRO A 24 7.90 0.05 8.48
C PRO A 24 7.50 1.45 8.96
N TYR A 25 7.42 1.64 10.28
CA TYR A 25 7.34 2.96 10.90
C TYR A 25 8.08 2.97 12.25
N GLY A 26 9.10 3.81 12.37
CA GLY A 26 9.99 3.81 13.53
C GLY A 26 10.83 2.52 13.61
N LYS A 27 10.73 1.80 14.74
CA LYS A 27 11.40 0.50 14.94
C LYS A 27 10.48 -0.70 14.69
N ASP A 28 9.23 -0.43 14.34
CA ASP A 28 8.16 -1.40 14.29
C ASP A 28 7.64 -1.56 12.86
N TRP A 29 6.93 -2.65 12.64
CA TRP A 29 6.24 -2.95 11.39
C TRP A 29 4.74 -2.95 11.63
N TYR A 30 4.00 -2.53 10.62
CA TYR A 30 2.56 -2.42 10.66
C TYR A 30 1.95 -3.03 9.42
N LYS A 31 0.74 -3.55 9.58
CA LYS A 31 -0.13 -3.91 8.45
C LYS A 31 -1.45 -3.14 8.51
N LEU A 32 -2.05 -2.98 7.34
CA LEU A 32 -3.37 -2.37 7.17
C LEU A 32 -4.17 -3.13 6.11
N ASP A 33 -5.40 -3.51 6.46
CA ASP A 33 -6.32 -4.18 5.54
C ASP A 33 -6.61 -3.32 4.30
N TRP A 34 -6.66 -3.94 3.11
CA TRP A 34 -6.81 -3.23 1.83
C TRP A 34 -8.00 -2.27 1.75
N GLU A 35 -9.10 -2.62 2.43
CA GLU A 35 -10.31 -1.80 2.47
C GLU A 35 -10.06 -0.42 3.08
N LYS A 36 -9.13 -0.34 4.05
CA LYS A 36 -8.74 0.91 4.74
C LYS A 36 -7.56 1.61 4.09
N VAL A 37 -6.92 0.99 3.11
CA VAL A 37 -5.76 1.57 2.43
C VAL A 37 -6.16 2.86 1.72
N PRO A 38 -5.44 3.98 1.93
CA PRO A 38 -5.74 5.25 1.30
C PRO A 38 -5.80 5.18 -0.22
N GLU A 39 -6.75 5.90 -0.83
CA GLU A 39 -6.92 5.93 -2.28
C GLU A 39 -5.64 6.36 -3.01
N LYS A 40 -4.89 7.33 -2.46
CA LYS A 40 -3.60 7.79 -3.01
C LYS A 40 -2.62 6.63 -3.21
N PHE A 41 -2.55 5.71 -2.26
CA PHE A 41 -1.70 4.52 -2.40
C PHE A 41 -2.19 3.63 -3.55
N LYS A 42 -3.50 3.39 -3.64
CA LYS A 42 -4.09 2.54 -4.69
C LYS A 42 -3.82 3.10 -6.09
N ILE A 43 -3.94 4.42 -6.27
CA ILE A 43 -3.60 5.11 -7.53
C ILE A 43 -2.12 4.89 -7.89
N LEU A 44 -1.21 5.13 -6.95
CA LEU A 44 0.23 4.96 -7.17
C LEU A 44 0.60 3.50 -7.42
N TYR A 45 -0.04 2.57 -6.73
CA TYR A 45 0.15 1.14 -6.92
C TYR A 45 -0.26 0.69 -8.33
N VAL A 46 -1.42 1.15 -8.81
CA VAL A 46 -1.87 0.88 -10.19
C VAL A 46 -0.90 1.44 -11.22
N ALA A 47 -0.39 2.65 -11.00
CA ALA A 47 0.64 3.24 -11.86
C ALA A 47 1.92 2.41 -11.86
N ALA A 48 2.39 1.98 -10.68
CA ALA A 48 3.56 1.14 -10.54
C ALA A 48 3.40 -0.20 -11.29
N LEU A 49 2.24 -0.87 -11.15
CA LEU A 49 1.94 -2.10 -11.88
C LEU A 49 2.04 -1.91 -13.40
N LYS A 50 1.45 -0.83 -13.93
CA LYS A 50 1.52 -0.50 -15.36
C LYS A 50 2.95 -0.24 -15.82
N LEU A 51 3.72 0.55 -15.06
CA LEU A 51 5.12 0.87 -15.38
C LEU A 51 6.03 -0.36 -15.33
N GLN A 52 5.71 -1.34 -14.50
CA GLN A 52 6.40 -2.62 -14.42
C GLN A 52 5.93 -3.63 -15.50
N GLY A 53 4.92 -3.29 -16.30
CA GLY A 53 4.39 -4.15 -17.36
C GLY A 53 3.40 -5.21 -16.88
N TYR A 54 2.91 -5.12 -15.64
CA TYR A 54 1.89 -6.03 -15.12
C TYR A 54 0.48 -5.65 -15.59
N LYS A 55 -0.39 -6.65 -15.72
CA LYS A 55 -1.82 -6.44 -15.97
C LYS A 55 -2.50 -5.92 -14.70
N VAL A 56 -3.23 -4.81 -14.82
CA VAL A 56 -4.02 -4.26 -13.71
C VAL A 56 -5.25 -5.17 -13.44
N PRO A 57 -5.44 -5.67 -12.21
CA PRO A 57 -6.63 -6.39 -11.80
C PRO A 57 -7.92 -5.55 -11.94
N ASP A 58 -9.05 -6.18 -12.23
CA ASP A 58 -10.31 -5.47 -12.50
C ASP A 58 -10.78 -4.60 -11.31
N TYR A 59 -10.60 -5.08 -10.08
CA TYR A 59 -10.95 -4.34 -8.86
C TYR A 59 -10.05 -3.11 -8.59
N LEU A 60 -8.96 -2.94 -9.35
CA LEU A 60 -8.08 -1.78 -9.24
C LEU A 60 -8.28 -0.75 -10.35
N LYS A 61 -9.07 -1.08 -11.39
CA LYS A 61 -9.26 -0.20 -12.55
C LYS A 61 -9.87 1.15 -12.19
N GLU A 62 -10.69 1.21 -11.14
CA GLU A 62 -11.29 2.46 -10.66
C GLU A 62 -10.25 3.48 -10.15
N PHE A 63 -9.07 3.01 -9.75
CA PHE A 63 -7.96 3.85 -9.28
C PHE A 63 -7.00 4.24 -10.41
N GLU A 64 -7.26 3.84 -11.65
CA GLU A 64 -6.47 4.31 -12.80
C GLU A 64 -6.64 5.83 -12.97
N ARG A 65 -5.52 6.52 -13.21
CA ARG A 65 -5.46 7.94 -13.52
C ARG A 65 -4.54 8.16 -14.71
N ASP A 66 -4.89 9.10 -15.58
CA ASP A 66 -4.07 9.47 -16.73
C ASP A 66 -2.86 10.32 -16.34
N ILE A 67 -3.02 11.13 -15.28
CA ILE A 67 -1.98 12.03 -14.76
C ILE A 67 -1.80 11.74 -13.28
N ILE A 68 -0.55 11.59 -12.87
CA ILE A 68 -0.14 11.35 -11.49
C ILE A 68 1.00 12.30 -11.17
N GLU A 69 0.84 13.08 -10.11
CA GLU A 69 1.87 13.96 -9.62
C GLU A 69 2.83 13.19 -8.70
N ILE A 70 4.12 13.17 -9.05
CA ILE A 70 5.17 12.46 -8.30
C ILE A 70 5.97 13.38 -7.37
N SER A 71 5.61 14.66 -7.29
CA SER A 71 6.25 15.63 -6.39
C SER A 71 6.12 15.23 -4.92
N ASP A 72 5.00 14.59 -4.56
CA ASP A 72 4.74 14.01 -3.24
C ASP A 72 4.21 12.58 -3.33
N VAL A 73 5.10 11.62 -3.08
CA VAL A 73 4.78 10.19 -3.02
C VAL A 73 4.57 9.67 -1.59
N ASN A 74 4.40 10.57 -0.61
CA ASN A 74 4.04 10.16 0.75
C ASN A 74 2.57 9.73 0.82
N ILE A 75 2.33 8.67 1.58
CA ILE A 75 1.00 8.17 1.93
C ILE A 75 0.74 8.52 3.38
N GLU A 76 -0.39 9.18 3.62
CA GLU A 76 -0.89 9.47 4.95
C GLU A 76 -1.73 8.28 5.43
N ILE A 77 -1.32 7.65 6.53
CA ILE A 77 -1.95 6.44 7.07
C ILE A 77 -2.36 6.70 8.52
N GLU A 78 -3.59 6.35 8.88
CA GLU A 78 -4.05 6.34 10.27
C GLU A 78 -3.47 5.13 11.00
N LEU A 79 -2.42 5.36 11.80
CA LEU A 79 -1.71 4.29 12.49
C LEU A 79 -2.60 3.55 13.51
N ASP A 80 -3.63 4.22 14.02
CA ASP A 80 -4.57 3.64 14.98
C ASP A 80 -5.48 2.57 14.34
N GLU A 81 -5.59 2.59 13.01
CA GLU A 81 -6.31 1.56 12.25
C GLU A 81 -5.42 0.38 11.84
N CYS A 82 -4.11 0.47 12.10
CA CYS A 82 -3.12 -0.52 11.72
C CYS A 82 -2.89 -1.54 12.84
N GLU A 83 -2.54 -2.77 12.46
CA GLU A 83 -2.07 -3.78 13.40
C GLU A 83 -0.54 -3.80 13.40
N LYS A 84 0.07 -3.71 14.59
CA LYS A 84 1.52 -3.88 14.74
C LYS A 84 1.87 -5.36 14.58
N ILE A 85 2.87 -5.65 13.76
CA ILE A 85 3.29 -7.02 13.43
C ILE A 85 4.74 -7.28 13.85
N ALA A 86 5.06 -8.55 14.06
CA ALA A 86 6.43 -8.99 14.35
C ALA A 86 7.32 -8.86 13.11
N PHE A 87 8.64 -8.77 13.31
CA PHE A 87 9.61 -8.71 12.21
C PHE A 87 9.54 -9.96 11.30
N GLU A 88 9.23 -11.12 11.88
CA GLU A 88 9.08 -12.39 11.17
C GLU A 88 7.71 -12.55 10.49
N TYR A 89 6.94 -11.45 10.38
CA TYR A 89 5.62 -11.52 9.77
C TYR A 89 5.73 -12.00 8.32
N PRO A 90 4.99 -13.06 7.95
CA PRO A 90 5.15 -13.66 6.65
C PRO A 90 4.56 -12.78 5.55
N LEU A 91 5.38 -12.46 4.55
CA LEU A 91 4.97 -11.82 3.32
C LEU A 91 4.60 -12.88 2.28
N GLY A 92 3.44 -12.72 1.67
CA GLY A 92 2.94 -13.44 0.50
C GLY A 92 3.18 -12.61 -0.77
N PHE A 93 3.47 -13.31 -1.86
CA PHE A 93 3.76 -12.77 -3.18
C PHE A 93 2.58 -12.96 -4.13
#